data_AF-E1YD56-F1
#
_entry.id   AF-E1YD56-F1
#
_cell.length_a   1.000
_cell.length_b   1.000
_cell.length_c   1.000
_cell.angle_alpha   90.00
_cell.angle_beta   90.00
_cell.angle_gamma   90.00
#
_symmetry.space_group_name_H-M   'P 1'
#
loop_
_entity.id
_entity.type
_entity.pdbx_description
1 polymer ?
#
loop_
_entity_poly.entity_id
_entity_poly.type
_entity_poly.pdbx_seq_one_letter_code
_entity_poly.pdbx_strand_id
1 'polypeptide(L)'
;MLNVIISDNLYDTQFVEKWTTGFDELAEHIKAYPPEKIEKITLVPEKIIRSMAHLFAANKPACIVEGINTLQQVPTGFQSQRAMLILQSITANIDIAGGLLAVDLGGPEIPSVANCASLRLSDTPKEPSMGQEQFPILVQGGWTAQGMLLPDMILTGKPYPIKGLAVVGSNPLLTWPNTNKMRSALKKPALFTAISIQEMFNYQGNPGFL
;
A
#
# COMPACT_ATOMS: atom_id res chain seq x y z
N MET A 1 14.22 14.77 0.09
CA MET A 1 14.75 14.43 -1.26
C MET A 1 14.04 15.22 -2.35
N LEU A 2 12.72 15.11 -2.52
CA LEU A 2 11.97 15.89 -3.53
C LEU A 2 12.27 17.39 -3.50
N ASN A 3 12.33 18.01 -2.31
CA ASN A 3 12.68 19.42 -2.16
C ASN A 3 14.02 19.75 -2.85
N VAL A 4 15.07 18.98 -2.57
CA VAL A 4 16.43 19.15 -3.13
C VAL A 4 16.43 18.93 -4.64
N ILE A 5 15.78 17.87 -5.13
CA ILE A 5 15.74 17.55 -6.56
C ILE A 5 15.04 18.66 -7.35
N ILE A 6 13.96 19.23 -6.81
CA ILE A 6 13.22 20.30 -7.46
C ILE A 6 13.98 21.63 -7.34
N SER A 7 14.50 21.99 -6.17
CA SER A 7 15.23 23.26 -5.98
C SER A 7 16.50 23.34 -6.83
N ASP A 8 17.18 22.21 -6.99
CA ASP A 8 18.47 22.13 -7.65
C ASP A 8 18.32 21.78 -9.14
N ASN A 9 17.07 21.71 -9.65
CA ASN A 9 16.72 21.38 -11.04
C ASN A 9 17.30 20.05 -11.53
N LEU A 10 17.26 19.02 -10.67
CA LEU A 10 17.80 17.69 -10.95
C LEU A 10 16.76 16.70 -11.52
N TYR A 11 15.52 17.16 -11.69
CA TYR A 11 14.44 16.37 -12.29
C TYR A 11 14.53 16.37 -13.82
N ASP A 12 13.83 15.44 -14.46
CA ASP A 12 13.77 15.33 -15.91
C ASP A 12 12.65 16.23 -16.46
N THR A 13 13.02 17.41 -16.95
CA THR A 13 12.07 18.42 -17.44
C THR A 13 11.18 17.89 -18.56
N GLN A 14 11.74 17.14 -19.51
CA GLN A 14 10.97 16.62 -20.64
C GLN A 14 9.94 15.58 -20.20
N PHE A 15 10.31 14.72 -19.24
CA PHE A 15 9.38 13.76 -18.69
C PHE A 15 8.26 14.45 -17.91
N VAL A 16 8.61 15.39 -17.04
CA VAL A 16 7.65 16.15 -16.24
C VAL A 16 6.64 16.88 -17.14
N GLU A 17 7.10 17.58 -18.18
CA GLU A 17 6.23 18.31 -19.11
C GLU A 17 5.29 17.41 -19.91
N LYS A 18 5.76 16.23 -20.34
CA LYS A 18 5.00 15.35 -21.24
C LYS A 18 4.08 14.38 -20.52
N TRP A 19 4.48 13.89 -19.34
CA TRP A 19 3.89 12.70 -18.71
C TRP A 19 3.38 12.92 -17.30
N THR A 20 3.43 14.14 -16.78
CA THR A 20 2.96 14.43 -15.42
C THR A 20 1.95 15.57 -15.40
N THR A 21 1.19 15.64 -14.31
CA THR A 21 0.29 16.75 -13.99
C THR A 21 0.49 17.15 -12.54
N GLY A 22 0.20 18.41 -12.21
CA GLY A 22 0.30 18.90 -10.84
C GLY A 22 1.72 19.18 -10.34
N PHE A 23 2.71 19.32 -11.25
CA PHE A 23 4.11 19.53 -10.86
C PHE A 23 4.32 20.89 -10.19
N ASP A 24 3.67 21.95 -10.67
CA ASP A 24 3.81 23.29 -10.10
C ASP A 24 3.26 23.34 -8.66
N GLU A 25 2.10 22.70 -8.43
CA GLU A 25 1.51 22.57 -7.10
C GLU A 25 2.38 21.74 -6.17
N LEU A 26 3.01 20.67 -6.68
CA LEU A 26 3.99 19.89 -5.93
C LEU A 26 5.23 20.72 -5.58
N ALA A 27 5.77 21.46 -6.55
CA ALA A 27 6.96 22.29 -6.38
C ALA A 27 6.71 23.40 -5.35
N GLU A 28 5.51 23.98 -5.33
CA GLU A 28 5.12 24.93 -4.29
C GLU A 28 4.96 24.25 -2.93
N HIS A 29 4.25 23.12 -2.87
CA HIS A 29 4.03 22.38 -1.63
C HIS A 29 5.34 21.94 -0.98
N ILE A 30 6.32 21.50 -1.77
CA ILE A 30 7.55 20.92 -1.25
C ILE A 30 8.49 21.96 -0.63
N LYS A 31 8.31 23.25 -0.92
CA LYS A 31 9.09 24.35 -0.30
C LYS A 31 8.94 24.37 1.22
N ALA A 32 7.81 23.90 1.75
CA ALA A 32 7.57 23.79 3.18
C ALA A 32 8.40 22.71 3.90
N TYR A 33 9.19 21.92 3.16
CA TYR A 33 9.96 20.77 3.64
C TYR A 33 11.46 20.86 3.28
N PRO A 34 12.17 21.93 3.70
CA PRO A 34 13.60 22.06 3.44
C PRO A 34 14.41 21.03 4.28
N PRO A 35 15.57 20.55 3.81
CA PRO A 35 16.37 19.50 4.49
C PRO A 35 16.66 19.79 5.96
N GLU A 36 16.94 21.04 6.32
CA GLU A 36 17.25 21.49 7.68
C GLU A 36 16.05 21.31 8.64
N LYS A 37 14.82 21.45 8.11
CA LYS A 37 13.60 21.16 8.86
C LYS A 37 13.38 19.66 8.99
N ILE A 38 13.64 18.91 7.91
CA ILE A 38 13.43 17.45 7.88
C ILE A 38 14.41 16.72 8.78
N GLU A 39 15.65 17.18 8.90
CA GLU A 39 16.65 16.61 9.82
C GLU A 39 16.11 16.52 11.26
N LYS A 40 15.40 17.54 11.72
CA LYS A 40 14.81 17.55 13.08
C LYS A 40 13.71 16.51 13.27
N ILE A 41 13.07 16.07 12.19
CA ILE A 41 11.96 15.10 12.20
C ILE A 41 12.50 13.68 12.05
N THR A 42 13.40 13.46 11.08
CA THR A 42 13.88 12.12 10.72
C THR A 42 15.14 11.72 11.49
N LEU A 43 15.82 12.68 12.12
CA LEU A 43 17.14 12.51 12.73
C LEU A 43 18.25 12.13 11.73
N VAL A 44 17.98 12.28 10.42
CA VAL A 44 18.96 12.10 9.36
C VAL A 44 19.60 13.46 9.05
N PRO A 45 20.93 13.59 9.14
CA PRO A 45 21.59 14.88 8.89
C PRO A 45 21.24 15.46 7.52
N GLU A 46 21.01 16.77 7.44
CA GLU A 46 20.57 17.41 6.19
C GLU A 46 21.54 17.19 5.02
N LYS A 47 22.85 17.15 5.31
CA LYS A 47 23.90 16.80 4.35
C LYS A 47 23.67 15.42 3.73
N ILE A 48 23.29 14.43 4.52
CA ILE A 48 22.99 13.07 4.02
C ILE A 48 21.74 13.09 3.13
N ILE A 49 20.69 13.81 3.53
CA ILE A 49 19.46 13.95 2.72
C ILE A 49 19.78 14.58 1.36
N ARG A 50 20.60 15.64 1.33
CA ARG A 50 21.05 16.31 0.11
C ARG A 50 21.89 15.38 -0.75
N SER A 51 22.87 14.68 -0.16
CA SER A 51 23.70 13.70 -0.87
C SER A 51 22.89 12.56 -1.46
N MET A 52 21.91 12.00 -0.73
CA MET A 52 21.02 10.96 -1.23
C MET A 52 20.18 11.45 -2.41
N ALA A 53 19.66 12.68 -2.33
CA ALA A 53 18.87 13.28 -3.41
C ALA A 53 19.69 13.46 -4.70
N HIS A 54 20.91 13.98 -4.59
CA HIS A 54 21.84 14.11 -5.71
C HIS A 54 22.25 12.76 -6.28
N LEU A 55 22.60 11.81 -5.40
CA LEU A 55 22.98 10.45 -5.81
C LEU A 55 21.84 9.78 -6.59
N PHE A 56 20.61 9.86 -6.09
CA PHE A 56 19.44 9.28 -6.73
C PHE A 56 19.15 9.91 -8.10
N ALA A 57 19.22 11.24 -8.21
CA ALA A 57 18.95 11.92 -9.48
C ALA A 57 20.06 11.72 -10.54
N ALA A 58 21.33 11.59 -10.10
CA ALA A 58 22.47 11.44 -10.99
C ALA A 58 22.65 10.01 -11.53
N ASN A 59 22.30 8.98 -10.75
CA ASN A 59 22.44 7.59 -11.17
C ASN A 59 21.16 7.12 -11.86
N LYS A 60 21.13 7.15 -13.18
CA LYS A 60 20.03 6.62 -13.99
C LYS A 60 20.46 5.33 -14.70
N PRO A 61 19.62 4.28 -14.73
CA PRO A 61 18.32 4.15 -14.08
C PRO A 61 18.43 3.92 -12.55
N ALA A 62 17.48 4.45 -11.79
CA ALA A 62 17.33 4.20 -10.35
C ALA A 62 15.94 3.67 -10.01
N CYS A 63 15.85 2.74 -9.07
CA CYS A 63 14.58 2.15 -8.65
C CYS A 63 14.49 2.10 -7.12
N ILE A 64 13.32 2.46 -6.59
CA ILE A 64 12.97 2.31 -5.18
C ILE A 64 12.00 1.14 -5.09
N VAL A 65 12.51 0.00 -4.64
CA VAL A 65 11.71 -1.20 -4.38
C VAL A 65 11.29 -1.19 -2.92
N GLU A 66 9.99 -1.08 -2.69
CA GLU A 66 9.44 -1.24 -1.35
C GLU A 66 9.44 -2.72 -0.94
N GLY A 67 9.85 -2.99 0.29
CA GLY A 67 9.60 -4.29 0.91
C GLY A 67 8.10 -4.47 1.20
N ILE A 68 7.70 -5.73 1.41
CA ILE A 68 6.31 -6.05 1.78
C ILE A 68 5.98 -5.36 3.10
N ASN A 69 4.90 -4.57 3.11
CA ASN A 69 4.31 -4.00 4.32
C ASN A 69 5.20 -3.00 5.10
N THR A 70 6.19 -2.41 4.44
CA THR A 70 7.18 -1.52 5.08
C THR A 70 6.57 -0.21 5.57
N LEU A 71 5.75 0.43 4.73
CA LEU A 71 5.12 1.73 5.04
C LEU A 71 3.60 1.62 5.19
N GLN A 72 3.00 0.48 4.85
CA GLN A 72 1.55 0.33 4.78
C GLN A 72 0.89 0.20 6.16
N GLN A 73 1.67 0.07 7.25
CA GLN A 73 1.18 -0.04 8.62
C GLN A 73 1.30 1.26 9.45
N VAL A 74 1.71 2.37 8.82
CA VAL A 74 1.80 3.66 9.50
C VAL A 74 0.78 4.66 8.95
N PRO A 75 0.27 5.62 9.76
CA PRO A 75 -0.76 6.55 9.33
C PRO A 75 -0.39 7.37 8.08
N THR A 76 0.89 7.64 7.88
CA THR A 76 1.44 8.41 6.75
C THR A 76 1.86 7.52 5.57
N GLY A 77 1.56 6.22 5.62
CA GLY A 77 2.02 5.22 4.65
C GLY A 77 1.67 5.59 3.22
N PHE A 78 0.39 5.91 2.99
CA PHE A 78 -0.11 6.30 1.68
C PHE A 78 0.65 7.50 1.09
N GLN A 79 0.90 8.54 1.89
CA GLN A 79 1.63 9.72 1.43
C GLN A 79 3.12 9.43 1.19
N SER A 80 3.70 8.53 1.98
CA SER A 80 5.09 8.11 1.83
C SER A 80 5.30 7.33 0.54
N GLN A 81 4.36 6.41 0.22
CA GLN A 81 4.34 5.70 -1.06
C GLN A 81 4.16 6.67 -2.23
N ARG A 82 3.21 7.61 -2.12
CA ARG A 82 3.00 8.65 -3.14
C ARG A 82 4.27 9.47 -3.38
N ALA A 83 4.99 9.85 -2.32
CA ALA A 83 6.23 10.60 -2.43
C ALA A 83 7.35 9.80 -3.12
N MET A 84 7.47 8.50 -2.87
CA MET A 84 8.47 7.65 -3.55
C MET A 84 8.12 7.41 -5.02
N LEU A 85 6.84 7.25 -5.35
CA LEU A 85 6.39 7.18 -6.74
C LEU A 85 6.71 8.48 -7.48
N ILE A 86 6.33 9.63 -6.91
CA ILE A 86 6.65 10.96 -7.47
C ILE A 86 8.16 11.11 -7.68
N LEU A 87 8.98 10.68 -6.71
CA LEU A 87 10.44 10.76 -6.79
C LEU A 87 10.99 9.97 -7.99
N GLN A 88 10.45 8.77 -8.23
CA GLN A 88 10.80 7.95 -9.39
C GLN A 88 10.22 8.53 -10.70
N SER A 89 9.03 9.12 -10.67
CA SER A 89 8.39 9.77 -11.83
C SER A 89 9.19 10.98 -12.30
N ILE A 90 9.43 11.97 -11.43
CA ILE A 90 10.05 13.23 -11.84
C ILE A 90 11.52 13.04 -12.26
N THR A 91 12.14 11.90 -11.93
CA THR A 91 13.50 11.55 -12.37
C THR A 91 13.53 10.69 -13.63
N ALA A 92 12.37 10.46 -14.28
CA ALA A 92 12.17 9.63 -15.47
C ALA A 92 12.61 8.17 -15.30
N ASN A 93 12.43 7.62 -14.10
CA ASN A 93 12.82 6.26 -13.74
C ASN A 93 11.67 5.25 -13.84
N ILE A 94 10.65 5.55 -14.65
CA ILE A 94 9.46 4.70 -14.83
C ILE A 94 9.53 4.03 -16.20
N ASP A 95 9.22 2.74 -16.24
CA ASP A 95 9.08 1.93 -17.46
C ASP A 95 10.34 1.88 -18.32
N ILE A 96 11.50 1.86 -17.66
CA ILE A 96 12.82 1.67 -18.27
C ILE A 96 13.55 0.49 -17.62
N ALA A 97 14.46 -0.16 -18.34
CA ALA A 97 15.27 -1.23 -17.79
C ALA A 97 16.06 -0.74 -16.56
N GLY A 98 15.90 -1.42 -15.41
CA GLY A 98 16.51 -1.03 -14.13
C GLY A 98 15.75 0.06 -13.36
N GLY A 99 14.69 0.62 -13.92
CA GLY A 99 13.77 1.54 -13.25
C GLY A 99 12.58 0.82 -12.60
N LEU A 100 11.59 1.60 -12.17
CA LEU A 100 10.31 1.09 -11.71
C LEU A 100 9.51 0.58 -12.91
N LEU A 101 9.25 -0.73 -12.93
CA LEU A 101 8.34 -1.30 -13.92
C LEU A 101 6.90 -1.08 -13.46
N ALA A 102 6.10 -0.46 -14.34
CA ALA A 102 4.66 -0.51 -14.21
C ALA A 102 4.23 -1.95 -14.56
N VAL A 103 4.10 -2.80 -13.55
CA VAL A 103 3.56 -4.14 -13.78
C VAL A 103 2.09 -3.97 -14.09
N ASP A 104 1.73 -4.23 -15.34
CA ASP A 104 0.34 -4.43 -15.70
C ASP A 104 -0.16 -5.69 -15.01
N LEU A 105 -0.79 -5.51 -13.85
CA LEU A 105 -1.47 -6.58 -13.12
C LEU A 105 -2.79 -6.98 -13.80
N GLY A 106 -3.10 -6.40 -14.95
CA GLY A 106 -4.15 -6.88 -15.82
C GLY A 106 -5.06 -5.82 -16.45
N GLY A 107 -4.83 -4.54 -16.23
CA GLY A 107 -5.77 -3.51 -16.64
C GLY A 107 -7.18 -3.76 -16.09
N PRO A 108 -8.19 -3.07 -16.62
CA PRO A 108 -9.59 -3.32 -16.27
C PRO A 108 -10.15 -4.64 -16.85
N GLU A 109 -9.46 -5.27 -17.81
CA GLU A 109 -9.97 -6.43 -18.57
C GLU A 109 -9.37 -7.78 -18.16
N ILE A 110 -8.15 -7.81 -17.61
CA ILE A 110 -7.55 -9.01 -17.05
C ILE A 110 -7.77 -8.93 -15.54
N PRO A 111 -8.51 -9.89 -14.97
CA PRO A 111 -8.76 -9.88 -13.54
C PRO A 111 -7.44 -9.94 -12.80
N SER A 112 -7.17 -8.95 -11.94
CA SER A 112 -5.96 -8.90 -11.14
C SER A 112 -5.67 -10.22 -10.45
N VAL A 113 -4.44 -10.44 -9.98
CA VAL A 113 -4.09 -11.54 -9.06
C VAL A 113 -5.00 -11.66 -7.82
N ALA A 114 -5.86 -10.67 -7.55
CA ALA A 114 -6.94 -10.74 -6.57
C ALA A 114 -8.25 -11.39 -7.09
N ASN A 115 -8.30 -11.88 -8.33
CA ASN A 115 -9.38 -12.72 -8.85
C ASN A 115 -9.22 -14.15 -8.32
N CYS A 116 -9.20 -14.26 -7.00
CA CYS A 116 -9.37 -15.50 -6.28
C CYS A 116 -10.80 -15.98 -6.55
N ALA A 117 -10.95 -16.71 -7.65
CA ALA A 117 -12.16 -17.38 -8.12
C ALA A 117 -13.35 -16.46 -8.39
N SER A 118 -13.69 -16.31 -9.68
CA SER A 118 -15.06 -15.97 -10.06
C SER A 118 -16.00 -16.98 -9.41
N LEU A 119 -16.73 -16.57 -8.37
CA LEU A 119 -17.85 -17.32 -7.82
C LEU A 119 -19.03 -17.40 -8.81
N ARG A 120 -18.85 -16.92 -10.05
CA ARG A 120 -19.86 -16.85 -11.12
C ARG A 120 -21.18 -16.28 -10.61
N LEU A 121 -21.09 -15.20 -9.81
CA LEU A 121 -22.28 -14.45 -9.44
C LEU A 121 -22.85 -13.86 -10.74
N SER A 122 -24.09 -14.22 -11.07
CA SER A 122 -24.81 -13.70 -12.24
C SER A 122 -25.08 -12.20 -12.13
N ASP A 123 -25.18 -11.71 -10.89
CA ASP A 123 -25.48 -10.33 -10.56
C ASP A 123 -24.44 -9.82 -9.56
N THR A 124 -23.73 -8.74 -9.92
CA THR A 124 -22.89 -8.01 -8.96
C THR A 124 -23.81 -7.32 -7.95
N PRO A 125 -23.59 -7.49 -6.63
CA PRO A 125 -24.33 -6.76 -5.61
C PRO A 125 -24.30 -5.25 -5.89
N LYS A 126 -25.46 -4.58 -5.75
CA LYS A 126 -25.58 -3.13 -5.97
C LYS A 126 -25.25 -2.34 -4.71
N GLU A 127 -25.30 -3.00 -3.57
CA GLU A 127 -24.98 -2.45 -2.27
C GLU A 127 -23.48 -2.13 -2.16
N PRO A 128 -23.11 -1.03 -1.47
CA PRO A 128 -21.71 -0.70 -1.27
C PRO A 128 -21.00 -1.78 -0.45
N SER A 129 -19.83 -2.18 -0.93
CA SER A 129 -18.92 -3.05 -0.20
C SER A 129 -18.47 -2.39 1.12
N MET A 130 -17.99 -3.20 2.07
CA MET A 130 -17.56 -2.71 3.37
C MET A 130 -16.49 -1.64 3.24
N GLY A 131 -16.79 -0.44 3.76
CA GLY A 131 -15.88 0.71 3.76
C GLY A 131 -15.82 1.49 2.45
N GLN A 132 -16.64 1.17 1.44
CA GLN A 132 -16.63 1.88 0.14
C GLN A 132 -16.95 3.37 0.26
N GLU A 133 -17.93 3.74 1.09
CA GLU A 133 -18.29 5.15 1.29
C GLU A 133 -17.23 5.92 2.08
N GLN A 134 -16.56 5.25 3.03
CA GLN A 134 -15.57 5.87 3.92
C GLN A 134 -14.18 5.94 3.28
N PHE A 135 -13.84 4.95 2.45
CA PHE A 135 -12.52 4.78 1.85
C PHE A 135 -12.64 4.46 0.35
N PRO A 136 -13.27 5.35 -0.46
CA PRO A 136 -13.61 5.06 -1.86
C PRO A 136 -12.39 4.75 -2.74
N ILE A 137 -11.23 5.33 -2.43
CA ILE A 137 -9.97 5.08 -3.15
C ILE A 137 -9.42 3.68 -2.85
N LEU A 138 -9.54 3.21 -1.60
CA LEU A 138 -8.99 1.91 -1.17
C LEU A 138 -9.88 0.73 -1.56
N VAL A 139 -11.15 1.02 -1.83
CA VAL A 139 -12.21 0.06 -2.17
C VAL A 139 -12.61 0.18 -3.65
N GLN A 140 -11.77 0.87 -4.44
CA GLN A 140 -12.08 1.26 -5.82
C GLN A 140 -12.38 0.02 -6.68
N GLY A 141 -13.52 0.06 -7.38
CA GLY A 141 -14.00 -1.01 -8.26
C GLY A 141 -14.94 -2.02 -7.60
N GLY A 142 -15.18 -1.95 -6.28
CA GLY A 142 -16.14 -2.85 -5.60
C GLY A 142 -15.67 -4.31 -5.48
N TRP A 143 -14.42 -4.59 -5.87
CA TRP A 143 -13.81 -5.93 -5.86
C TRP A 143 -13.08 -6.24 -4.55
N THR A 144 -12.89 -5.25 -3.69
CA THR A 144 -12.24 -5.37 -2.38
C THR A 144 -13.14 -4.78 -1.30
N ALA A 145 -12.83 -5.08 -0.04
CA ALA A 145 -13.50 -4.50 1.12
C ALA A 145 -12.46 -3.99 2.09
N GLN A 146 -12.77 -2.92 2.83
CA GLN A 146 -11.89 -2.42 3.90
C GLN A 146 -11.97 -3.35 5.12
N GLY A 147 -11.14 -4.39 5.11
CA GLY A 147 -11.11 -5.44 6.15
C GLY A 147 -10.93 -4.91 7.58
N MET A 148 -10.27 -3.75 7.75
CA MET A 148 -10.08 -3.15 9.06
C MET A 148 -11.38 -2.75 9.78
N LEU A 149 -12.48 -2.59 9.03
CA LEU A 149 -13.82 -2.29 9.59
C LEU A 149 -14.56 -3.55 10.06
N LEU A 150 -14.14 -4.75 9.65
CA LEU A 150 -14.87 -5.99 9.91
C LEU A 150 -15.15 -6.21 11.42
N PRO A 151 -14.20 -6.03 12.36
CA PRO A 151 -14.49 -6.20 13.78
C PRO A 151 -15.55 -5.20 14.28
N ASP A 152 -15.49 -3.95 13.83
CA ASP A 152 -16.48 -2.92 14.18
C ASP A 152 -17.86 -3.25 13.64
N MET A 153 -17.95 -3.68 12.39
CA MET A 153 -19.21 -4.03 11.75
C MET A 153 -19.85 -5.25 12.41
N ILE A 154 -19.06 -6.28 12.76
CA ILE A 154 -19.56 -7.44 13.52
C ILE A 154 -20.06 -7.01 14.91
N LEU A 155 -19.33 -6.14 15.61
CA LEU A 155 -19.68 -5.73 16.96
C LEU A 155 -20.91 -4.81 17.02
N THR A 156 -21.03 -3.89 16.07
CA THR A 156 -22.06 -2.85 16.04
C THR A 156 -23.28 -3.21 15.20
N GLY A 157 -23.12 -4.09 14.21
CA GLY A 157 -24.15 -4.41 13.22
C GLY A 157 -24.44 -3.28 12.22
N LYS A 158 -23.57 -2.27 12.12
CA LYS A 158 -23.73 -1.11 11.22
C LYS A 158 -22.64 -1.10 10.13
N PRO A 159 -22.91 -0.59 8.91
CA PRO A 159 -24.24 -0.16 8.41
C PRO A 159 -25.23 -1.32 8.22
N TYR A 160 -24.76 -2.57 8.17
CA TYR A 160 -25.58 -3.78 8.12
C TYR A 160 -24.94 -4.90 8.95
N PRO A 161 -25.73 -5.86 9.44
CA PRO A 161 -25.22 -6.91 10.31
C PRO A 161 -24.49 -8.00 9.52
N ILE A 162 -23.28 -8.36 9.98
CA ILE A 162 -22.53 -9.51 9.46
C ILE A 162 -22.96 -10.75 10.25
N LYS A 163 -23.67 -11.66 9.58
CA LYS A 163 -24.22 -12.88 10.21
C LYS A 163 -23.38 -14.13 9.96
N GLY A 164 -22.58 -14.14 8.89
CA GLY A 164 -21.70 -15.24 8.53
C GLY A 164 -20.29 -14.75 8.27
N LEU A 165 -19.29 -15.53 8.68
CA LEU A 165 -17.88 -15.28 8.39
C LEU A 165 -17.18 -16.58 8.00
N ALA A 166 -16.60 -16.62 6.80
CA ALA A 166 -15.72 -17.69 6.35
C ALA A 166 -14.28 -17.16 6.30
N VAL A 167 -13.38 -17.78 7.06
CA VAL A 167 -11.94 -17.48 7.09
C VAL A 167 -11.22 -18.59 6.34
N VAL A 168 -10.57 -18.26 5.23
CA VAL A 168 -9.87 -19.24 4.39
C VAL A 168 -8.38 -18.90 4.36
N GLY A 169 -7.53 -19.85 4.73
CA GLY A 169 -6.07 -19.71 4.67
C GLY A 169 -5.50 -18.56 5.52
N SER A 170 -6.21 -18.12 6.57
CA SER A 170 -5.84 -16.95 7.36
C SER A 170 -6.16 -17.14 8.85
N ASN A 171 -5.50 -16.34 9.70
CA ASN A 171 -5.73 -16.29 11.14
C ASN A 171 -5.87 -14.84 11.61
N PRO A 172 -7.05 -14.21 11.45
CA PRO A 172 -7.24 -12.79 11.76
C PRO A 172 -7.08 -12.48 13.25
N LEU A 173 -7.19 -13.47 14.14
CA LEU A 173 -6.93 -13.27 15.56
C LEU A 173 -5.44 -12.95 15.82
N LEU A 174 -4.55 -13.51 15.01
CA LEU A 174 -3.10 -13.31 15.10
C LEU A 174 -2.62 -12.16 14.19
N THR A 175 -3.13 -12.08 12.97
CA THR A 175 -2.54 -11.22 11.93
C THR A 175 -3.13 -9.80 11.88
N TRP A 176 -4.28 -9.56 12.50
CA TRP A 176 -4.93 -8.25 12.49
C TRP A 176 -4.72 -7.49 13.79
N PRO A 177 -4.65 -6.14 13.74
CA PRO A 177 -4.43 -5.35 14.94
C PRO A 177 -5.63 -5.39 15.87
N ASN A 178 -5.38 -5.11 17.16
CA ASN A 178 -6.37 -5.17 18.23
C ASN A 178 -7.03 -6.56 18.37
N THR A 179 -6.20 -7.55 18.73
CA THR A 179 -6.59 -8.94 18.99
C THR A 179 -7.81 -9.07 19.92
N ASN A 180 -7.95 -8.22 20.94
CA ASN A 180 -9.07 -8.29 21.88
C ASN A 180 -10.40 -7.90 21.24
N LYS A 181 -10.38 -6.90 20.36
CA LYS A 181 -11.54 -6.50 19.56
C LYS A 181 -11.91 -7.59 18.56
N MET A 182 -10.92 -8.14 17.85
CA MET A 182 -11.15 -9.24 16.93
C MET A 182 -11.71 -10.48 17.66
N ARG A 183 -11.16 -10.83 18.83
CA ARG A 183 -11.67 -11.91 19.69
C ARG A 183 -13.13 -11.69 20.08
N SER A 184 -13.50 -10.47 20.45
CA SER A 184 -14.87 -10.13 20.79
C SER A 184 -15.80 -10.21 19.58
N ALA A 185 -15.33 -9.76 18.41
CA ALA A 185 -16.07 -9.84 17.16
C ALA A 185 -16.35 -11.29 16.75
N LEU A 186 -15.33 -12.15 16.74
CA LEU A 186 -15.46 -13.56 16.32
C LEU A 186 -16.49 -14.38 17.11
N LYS A 187 -16.89 -13.94 18.31
CA LYS A 187 -17.91 -14.60 19.14
C LYS A 187 -19.36 -14.29 18.72
N LYS A 188 -19.59 -13.32 17.82
CA LYS A 188 -20.94 -12.81 17.50
C LYS A 188 -21.62 -13.39 16.24
N PRO A 189 -20.92 -13.72 15.13
CA PRO A 189 -21.56 -14.24 13.94
C PRO A 189 -22.37 -15.50 14.24
N ALA A 190 -23.54 -15.63 13.60
CA ALA A 190 -24.38 -16.82 13.73
C ALA A 190 -23.75 -18.04 13.03
N LEU A 191 -22.94 -17.78 12.00
CA LEU A 191 -22.14 -18.78 11.31
C LEU A 191 -20.67 -18.32 11.27
N PHE A 192 -19.77 -19.17 11.74
CA PHE A 192 -18.32 -18.97 11.65
C PHE A 192 -17.65 -20.25 11.17
N THR A 193 -16.91 -20.16 10.07
CA THR A 193 -16.16 -21.28 9.48
C THR A 193 -14.71 -20.86 9.26
N ALA A 194 -13.76 -21.68 9.69
CA ALA A 194 -12.34 -21.51 9.38
C ALA A 194 -11.84 -22.70 8.56
N ILE A 195 -11.27 -22.43 7.39
CA ILE A 195 -10.69 -23.41 6.47
C ILE A 195 -9.20 -23.12 6.42
N SER A 196 -8.39 -23.99 7.02
CA SER A 196 -6.94 -23.88 7.01
C SER A 196 -6.32 -25.22 6.69
N ILE A 197 -5.31 -25.22 5.83
CA ILE A 197 -4.34 -26.30 5.81
C ILE A 197 -3.39 -26.06 6.98
N GLN A 198 -3.38 -26.97 7.95
CA GLN A 198 -2.30 -27.00 8.92
C GLN A 198 -1.32 -28.07 8.44
N GLU A 199 -0.40 -27.66 7.58
CA GLU A 199 0.84 -28.42 7.47
C GLU A 199 1.54 -28.25 8.82
N MET A 200 1.47 -29.29 9.65
CA MET A 200 2.46 -29.45 10.70
C MET A 200 3.78 -29.59 9.98
N PHE A 201 4.53 -28.49 9.87
CA PHE A 201 5.96 -28.58 9.67
C PHE A 201 6.49 -29.38 10.88
N ASN A 202 6.54 -30.70 10.71
CA ASN A 202 7.45 -31.53 11.46
C ASN A 202 8.81 -30.97 11.11
N TYR A 203 9.27 -30.03 11.92
CA TYR A 203 10.62 -29.52 11.87
C TYR A 203 11.54 -30.69 12.24
N GLN A 204 11.77 -31.57 11.28
CA GLN A 204 12.92 -32.46 11.30
C GLN A 204 14.09 -31.52 11.04
N GLY A 205 14.73 -31.09 12.14
CA GLY A 205 15.78 -30.09 12.12
C GLY A 205 16.75 -30.36 10.99
N ASN A 206 16.91 -29.37 10.12
CA ASN A 206 18.01 -29.37 9.18
C ASN A 206 19.24 -28.88 9.95
N PRO A 207 20.24 -29.72 10.26
CA PRO A 207 21.37 -29.32 11.10
C PRO A 207 22.45 -28.56 10.32
N GLY A 208 22.25 -28.22 9.05
CA GLY A 208 23.29 -27.63 8.22
C GLY A 208 22.91 -26.27 7.68
N PHE A 209 23.19 -25.21 8.45
CA PHE A 209 23.70 -23.92 7.97
C PHE A 209 24.26 -23.15 9.19
N LEU A 210 25.48 -23.52 9.58
CA LEU A 210 26.48 -22.64 10.19
C LEU A 210 27.66 -22.58 9.21
#